data_AF-A0A7S0VTI1-F1
#
_entry.id   AF-A0A7S0VTI1-F1
#
_cell.length_a   1.000
_cell.length_b   1.000
_cell.length_c   1.000
_cell.angle_alpha   90.00
_cell.angle_beta   90.00
_cell.angle_gamma   90.00
#
_symmetry.space_group_name_H-M   'P 1'
#
loop_
_entity.id
_entity.type
_entity.pdbx_description
1 polymer ?
#
loop_
_entity_poly.entity_id
_entity_poly.type
_entity_poly.pdbx_seq_one_letter_code
_entity_poly.pdbx_strand_id
1 'polypeptide(L)'
;WEACSFTAQQQADFIRDHLGPTLHPTGVKIIAFDDDKSALKEWADTVMGDAAAANFTWGFGLHWYFGDLTDNMRYVRDAHPSATMLATEGCTCVYDQKEYNGSWSRAQRYAHDAVNDLNAGVVGWVDWNLLLDTTGPGGTGGPNHANNTCFAHIHVAPNGSLVLHESYYTMGHLSRFLPR
;
A
#
# COMPACT_ATOMS: atom_id res chain seq x y z
N TRP A 1 8.40 13.23 5.68
CA TRP A 1 8.53 12.77 7.08
C TRP A 1 9.60 11.68 7.09
N GLU A 2 9.66 10.79 8.09
CA GLU A 2 10.68 9.74 8.21
C GLU A 2 10.82 8.96 6.89
N ALA A 3 12.05 8.88 6.37
CA ALA A 3 12.35 8.21 5.12
C ALA A 3 13.79 7.70 5.13
N CYS A 4 14.04 6.61 4.41
CA CYS A 4 15.37 6.08 4.13
C CYS A 4 15.40 5.65 2.66
N SER A 5 16.28 6.26 1.87
CA SER A 5 16.33 6.02 0.42
C SER A 5 17.26 4.87 0.08
N PHE A 6 16.81 3.99 -0.82
CA PHE A 6 17.60 2.96 -1.47
C PHE A 6 17.41 3.06 -2.98
N THR A 7 18.45 2.79 -3.76
CA THR A 7 18.25 2.36 -5.16
C THR A 7 17.81 0.90 -5.20
N ALA A 8 17.26 0.46 -6.33
CA ALA A 8 16.90 -0.96 -6.53
C ALA A 8 18.09 -1.89 -6.25
N GLN A 9 19.30 -1.51 -6.71
CA GLN A 9 20.51 -2.30 -6.47
C GLN A 9 20.90 -2.31 -4.99
N GLN A 10 20.85 -1.17 -4.30
CA GLN A 10 21.16 -1.12 -2.87
C GLN A 10 20.18 -1.96 -2.04
N GLN A 11 18.89 -1.98 -2.40
CA GLN A 11 17.90 -2.81 -1.72
C GLN A 11 18.16 -4.30 -1.99
N ALA A 12 18.49 -4.68 -3.24
CA ALA A 12 18.86 -6.05 -3.59
C ALA A 12 20.10 -6.53 -2.81
N ASP A 13 21.16 -5.70 -2.76
CA ASP A 13 22.38 -5.98 -1.99
C ASP A 13 22.07 -6.11 -0.49
N PHE A 14 21.23 -5.22 0.06
CA PHE A 14 20.83 -5.29 1.48
C PHE A 14 20.02 -6.55 1.80
N ILE A 15 19.11 -6.97 0.91
CA ILE A 15 18.36 -8.22 1.05
C ILE A 15 19.32 -9.41 1.00
N ARG A 16 20.21 -9.45 0.01
CA ARG A 16 21.18 -10.54 -0.20
C ARG A 16 22.13 -10.70 0.98
N ASP A 17 22.76 -9.61 1.41
CA ASP A 17 23.93 -9.65 2.28
C ASP A 17 23.58 -9.53 3.77
N HIS A 18 22.39 -9.00 4.09
CA HIS A 18 22.03 -8.64 5.46
C HIS A 18 20.64 -9.11 5.88
N LEU A 19 19.57 -8.58 5.28
CA LEU A 19 18.20 -8.80 5.76
C LEU A 19 17.76 -10.26 5.56
N GLY A 20 18.00 -10.81 4.36
CA GLY A 20 17.66 -12.17 3.99
C GLY A 20 18.28 -13.21 4.92
N PRO A 21 19.63 -13.26 5.05
CA PRO A 21 20.29 -14.19 5.97
C PRO A 21 19.82 -14.05 7.42
N THR A 22 19.53 -12.82 7.86
CA THR A 22 19.08 -12.55 9.23
C THR A 22 17.67 -13.05 9.49
N LEU A 23 16.74 -12.86 8.55
CA LEU A 23 15.33 -13.23 8.72
C LEU A 23 15.01 -14.65 8.27
N HIS A 24 15.82 -15.26 7.41
CA HIS A 24 15.55 -16.60 6.85
C HIS A 24 15.26 -17.68 7.93
N PRO A 25 15.99 -17.75 9.06
CA PRO A 25 15.71 -18.73 10.11
C PRO A 25 14.35 -18.55 10.80
N THR A 26 13.75 -17.37 10.69
CA THR A 26 12.47 -17.05 11.35
C THR A 26 11.24 -17.48 10.54
N GLY A 27 11.42 -17.78 9.24
CA GLY A 27 10.31 -18.05 8.31
C GLY A 27 9.48 -16.81 7.94
N VAL A 28 9.87 -15.61 8.37
CA VAL A 28 9.23 -14.35 7.95
C VAL A 28 9.53 -14.10 6.47
N LYS A 29 8.49 -13.71 5.73
CA LYS A 29 8.58 -13.34 4.31
C LYS A 29 9.09 -11.91 4.17
N ILE A 30 9.91 -11.67 3.15
CA ILE A 30 10.42 -10.34 2.81
C ILE A 30 9.66 -9.80 1.61
N ILE A 31 9.12 -8.59 1.76
CA ILE A 31 8.53 -7.80 0.68
C ILE A 31 9.54 -6.70 0.31
N ALA A 32 9.92 -6.64 -0.96
CA ALA A 32 10.80 -5.61 -1.51
C ALA A 32 9.98 -4.45 -2.11
N PHE A 33 10.67 -3.40 -2.56
CA PHE A 33 10.12 -2.17 -3.12
C PHE A 33 9.31 -1.34 -2.12
N ASP A 34 8.04 -1.67 -1.89
CA ASP A 34 7.12 -0.98 -0.97
C ASP A 34 6.98 0.53 -1.25
N ASP A 35 6.69 0.84 -2.52
CA ASP A 35 6.57 2.21 -3.04
C ASP A 35 5.57 2.22 -4.23
N ASP A 36 5.41 3.37 -4.88
CA ASP A 36 4.47 3.59 -5.96
C ASP A 36 4.71 2.70 -7.19
N LYS A 37 3.62 2.20 -7.79
CA LYS A 37 3.61 1.29 -8.96
C LYS A 37 4.47 1.73 -10.16
N SER A 38 4.92 2.98 -10.22
CA SER A 38 5.71 3.57 -11.32
C SER A 38 7.10 2.95 -11.49
N ALA A 39 7.81 2.63 -10.39
CA ALA A 39 9.16 2.06 -10.43
C ALA A 39 9.19 0.53 -10.23
N LEU A 40 8.02 -0.11 -10.12
CA LEU A 40 7.87 -1.53 -9.85
C LEU A 40 8.71 -2.43 -10.78
N LYS A 41 8.72 -2.14 -12.09
CA LYS A 41 9.44 -2.98 -13.07
C LYS A 41 10.96 -2.96 -12.85
N GLU A 42 11.52 -1.76 -12.64
CA GLU A 42 12.96 -1.59 -12.38
C GLU A 42 13.38 -2.37 -11.12
N TRP A 43 12.58 -2.23 -10.05
CA TRP A 43 12.84 -2.92 -8.81
C TRP A 43 12.70 -4.44 -8.94
N ALA A 44 11.66 -4.91 -9.64
CA ALA A 44 11.44 -6.32 -9.86
C ALA A 44 12.58 -6.96 -10.67
N ASP A 45 12.97 -6.35 -11.78
CA ASP A 45 14.08 -6.84 -12.62
C ASP A 45 15.40 -6.87 -11.85
N THR A 46 15.66 -5.86 -11.03
CA THR A 46 16.91 -5.76 -10.25
C THR A 46 16.95 -6.79 -9.12
N VAL A 47 15.91 -6.86 -8.29
CA VAL A 47 15.89 -7.75 -7.12
C VAL A 47 15.76 -9.22 -7.54
N MET A 48 14.91 -9.52 -8.52
CA MET A 48 14.73 -10.91 -8.99
C MET A 48 15.87 -11.35 -9.92
N GLY A 49 16.60 -10.41 -10.53
CA GLY A 49 17.78 -10.70 -11.34
C GLY A 49 19.01 -11.16 -10.54
N ASP A 50 19.09 -10.81 -9.25
CA ASP A 50 20.10 -11.34 -8.33
C ASP A 50 19.56 -12.63 -7.67
N ALA A 51 20.12 -13.79 -8.02
CA ALA A 51 19.64 -15.08 -7.55
C ALA A 51 19.64 -15.23 -6.01
N ALA A 52 20.56 -14.58 -5.30
CA ALA A 52 20.64 -14.67 -3.85
C ALA A 52 19.63 -13.73 -3.17
N ALA A 53 19.42 -12.51 -3.70
CA ALA A 53 18.36 -11.62 -3.25
C ALA A 53 16.96 -12.21 -3.55
N ALA A 54 16.78 -12.75 -4.75
CA ALA A 54 15.54 -13.39 -5.20
C ALA A 54 15.14 -14.55 -4.28
N ASN A 55 16.10 -15.37 -3.84
CA ASN A 55 15.84 -16.51 -2.95
C ASN A 55 15.31 -16.09 -1.56
N PHE A 56 15.56 -14.84 -1.13
CA PHE A 56 15.03 -14.31 0.12
C PHE A 56 13.76 -13.48 -0.07
N THR A 57 13.43 -13.08 -1.30
CA THR A 57 12.33 -12.17 -1.59
C THR A 57 11.06 -12.95 -1.90
N TRP A 58 9.99 -12.71 -1.13
CA TRP A 58 8.69 -13.30 -1.40
C TRP A 58 7.92 -12.53 -2.47
N GLY A 59 8.12 -11.22 -2.56
CA GLY A 59 7.36 -10.37 -3.46
C GLY A 59 7.63 -8.88 -3.32
N PHE A 60 6.74 -8.09 -3.90
CA PHE A 60 6.83 -6.62 -3.97
C PHE A 60 5.60 -5.96 -3.34
N GLY A 61 5.86 -4.91 -2.56
CA GLY A 61 4.85 -4.03 -1.95
C GLY A 61 4.56 -2.85 -2.88
N LEU A 62 3.29 -2.47 -2.99
CA LEU A 62 2.82 -1.47 -3.95
C LEU A 62 1.95 -0.40 -3.29
N HIS A 63 2.21 0.85 -3.65
CA HIS A 63 1.39 2.01 -3.27
C HIS A 63 0.66 2.59 -4.49
N TRP A 64 -0.45 3.30 -4.27
CA TRP A 64 -1.37 3.74 -5.33
C TRP A 64 -1.24 5.21 -5.77
N TYR A 65 -0.27 5.98 -5.27
CA TYR A 65 -0.30 7.44 -5.30
C TYR A 65 0.00 8.03 -6.69
N PHE A 66 0.60 7.25 -7.59
CA PHE A 66 0.86 7.63 -8.99
C PHE A 66 -0.12 7.02 -10.01
N GLY A 67 -1.25 6.49 -9.55
CA GLY A 67 -2.33 5.97 -10.39
C GLY A 67 -2.25 4.46 -10.66
N ASP A 68 -3.16 3.98 -11.51
CA ASP A 68 -3.46 2.54 -11.64
C ASP A 68 -2.25 1.71 -12.07
N LEU A 69 -1.52 2.14 -13.10
CA LEU A 69 -0.28 1.55 -13.62
C LEU A 69 -0.31 0.00 -13.71
N THR A 70 -1.46 -0.57 -14.06
CA THR A 70 -1.68 -2.03 -14.05
C THR A 70 -0.79 -2.81 -15.01
N ASP A 71 -0.28 -2.15 -16.04
CA ASP A 71 0.63 -2.79 -16.99
C ASP A 71 2.00 -3.09 -16.36
N ASN A 72 2.44 -2.33 -15.37
CA ASN A 72 3.66 -2.65 -14.60
C ASN A 72 3.45 -3.90 -13.75
N MET A 73 2.29 -4.04 -13.11
CA MET A 73 1.94 -5.23 -12.33
C MET A 73 1.82 -6.48 -13.22
N ARG A 74 1.12 -6.35 -14.37
CA ARG A 74 1.02 -7.44 -15.36
C ARG A 74 2.39 -7.85 -15.89
N TYR A 75 3.27 -6.89 -16.16
CA TYR A 75 4.65 -7.17 -16.54
C TYR A 75 5.38 -8.00 -15.48
N VAL A 76 5.35 -7.59 -14.21
CA VAL A 76 6.04 -8.33 -13.14
C VAL A 76 5.45 -9.72 -12.94
N ARG A 77 4.12 -9.87 -12.99
CA ARG A 77 3.47 -11.18 -12.94
C ARG A 77 3.97 -12.11 -14.06
N ASP A 78 4.14 -11.58 -15.27
CA ASP A 78 4.50 -12.37 -16.44
C ASP A 78 6.02 -12.64 -16.52
N ALA A 79 6.85 -11.66 -16.15
CA ALA A 79 8.32 -11.76 -16.17
C ALA A 79 8.91 -12.48 -14.94
N HIS A 80 8.27 -12.31 -13.77
CA HIS A 80 8.73 -12.83 -12.48
C HIS A 80 7.62 -13.60 -11.74
N PRO A 81 7.08 -14.69 -12.32
CA PRO A 81 5.89 -15.38 -11.81
C PRO A 81 6.04 -16.02 -10.42
N SER A 82 7.26 -16.10 -9.89
CA SER A 82 7.54 -16.57 -8.52
C SER A 82 7.41 -15.46 -7.46
N ALA A 83 7.46 -14.19 -7.87
CA ALA A 83 7.31 -13.05 -6.98
C ALA A 83 5.83 -12.70 -6.81
N THR A 84 5.39 -12.60 -5.56
CA THR A 84 4.03 -12.14 -5.25
C THR A 84 3.95 -10.61 -5.28
N MET A 85 2.79 -10.04 -5.56
CA MET A 85 2.54 -8.61 -5.41
C MET A 85 1.47 -8.38 -4.35
N LEU A 86 1.71 -7.43 -3.45
CA LEU A 86 0.76 -7.02 -2.41
C LEU A 86 0.60 -5.49 -2.47
N ALA A 87 -0.62 -4.99 -2.59
CA ALA A 87 -0.88 -3.58 -2.37
C ALA A 87 -0.82 -3.33 -0.86
N THR A 88 0.25 -2.68 -0.42
CA THR A 88 0.63 -2.53 0.99
C THR A 88 0.11 -1.22 1.59
N GLU A 89 -0.21 -0.24 0.74
CA GLU A 89 -0.70 1.06 1.20
C GLU A 89 -1.51 1.79 0.12
N GLY A 90 -2.60 2.40 0.54
CA GLY A 90 -3.26 3.45 -0.23
C GLY A 90 -4.09 4.35 0.68
N CYS A 91 -4.05 5.66 0.45
CA CYS A 91 -4.96 6.60 1.10
C CYS A 91 -5.30 7.83 0.26
N THR A 92 -6.36 8.53 0.65
CA THR A 92 -6.75 9.79 0.00
C THR A 92 -6.22 10.98 0.82
N CYS A 93 -5.25 11.69 0.24
CA CYS A 93 -4.73 12.97 0.74
C CYS A 93 -4.91 14.05 -0.36
N VAL A 94 -4.93 15.34 -0.05
CA VAL A 94 -4.89 15.98 1.28
C VAL A 94 -6.29 16.02 1.87
N TYR A 95 -6.40 15.94 3.19
CA TYR A 95 -7.69 16.12 3.86
C TYR A 95 -8.35 17.48 3.56
N ASP A 96 -9.62 17.47 3.18
CA ASP A 96 -10.48 18.67 3.08
C ASP A 96 -11.80 18.44 3.80
N GLN A 97 -12.07 19.24 4.85
CA GLN A 97 -13.32 19.19 5.61
C GLN A 97 -14.57 19.32 4.74
N LYS A 98 -14.50 20.03 3.60
CA LYS A 98 -15.64 20.18 2.68
C LYS A 98 -16.01 18.87 2.00
N GLU A 99 -15.03 18.00 1.79
CA GLU A 99 -15.24 16.69 1.19
C GLU A 99 -15.57 15.62 2.24
N TYR A 100 -15.58 15.95 3.53
CA TYR A 100 -15.71 14.98 4.61
C TYR A 100 -16.99 14.13 4.49
N ASN A 101 -18.13 14.76 4.18
CA ASN A 101 -19.42 14.08 4.03
C ASN A 101 -19.80 13.91 2.55
N GLY A 102 -20.28 12.72 2.16
CA GLY A 102 -21.00 12.51 0.91
C GLY A 102 -20.13 12.43 -0.36
N SER A 103 -18.81 12.32 -0.22
CA SER A 103 -17.90 12.15 -1.36
C SER A 103 -17.79 10.68 -1.76
N TRP A 104 -18.70 10.21 -2.62
CA TRP A 104 -18.64 8.87 -3.20
C TRP A 104 -17.40 8.64 -4.07
N SER A 105 -16.73 9.71 -4.54
CA SER A 105 -15.52 9.58 -5.36
C SER A 105 -14.39 8.88 -4.61
N ARG A 106 -14.25 9.09 -3.30
CA ARG A 106 -13.26 8.35 -2.48
C ARG A 106 -13.54 6.86 -2.49
N ALA A 107 -14.77 6.47 -2.17
CA ALA A 107 -15.17 5.07 -2.19
C ALA A 107 -15.01 4.43 -3.57
N GLN A 108 -15.37 5.15 -4.64
CA GLN A 108 -15.16 4.69 -6.02
C GLN A 108 -13.67 4.47 -6.31
N ARG A 109 -12.78 5.37 -5.85
CA ARG A 109 -11.33 5.21 -6.01
C ARG A 109 -10.82 3.94 -5.32
N TYR A 110 -11.24 3.68 -4.07
CA TYR A 110 -10.90 2.45 -3.35
C TYR A 110 -11.36 1.19 -4.08
N ALA A 111 -12.62 1.14 -4.54
CA ALA A 111 -13.12 0.02 -5.33
C ALA A 111 -12.36 -0.16 -6.64
N HIS A 112 -12.13 0.94 -7.36
CA HIS A 112 -11.45 0.95 -8.66
C HIS A 112 -10.04 0.39 -8.56
N ASP A 113 -9.23 0.95 -7.65
CA ASP A 113 -7.84 0.52 -7.49
C ASP A 113 -7.76 -0.94 -7.00
N ALA A 114 -8.49 -1.29 -5.93
CA ALA A 114 -8.44 -2.64 -5.39
C ALA A 114 -8.88 -3.71 -6.40
N VAL A 115 -9.95 -3.47 -7.17
CA VAL A 115 -10.41 -4.41 -8.21
C VAL A 115 -9.41 -4.50 -9.36
N ASN A 116 -8.84 -3.37 -9.80
CA ASN A 116 -7.85 -3.37 -10.88
C ASN A 116 -6.55 -4.08 -10.47
N ASP A 117 -6.09 -3.88 -9.23
CA ASP A 117 -4.92 -4.54 -8.66
C ASP A 117 -5.11 -6.05 -8.60
N LEU A 118 -6.24 -6.51 -8.05
CA LEU A 118 -6.58 -7.93 -8.00
C LEU A 118 -6.61 -8.55 -9.40
N ASN A 119 -7.19 -7.84 -10.39
CA ASN A 119 -7.20 -8.28 -11.79
C ASN A 119 -5.82 -8.22 -12.47
N ALA A 120 -4.87 -7.46 -11.93
CA ALA A 120 -3.51 -7.35 -12.43
C ALA A 120 -2.54 -8.38 -11.82
N GLY A 121 -3.00 -9.17 -10.84
CA GLY A 121 -2.19 -10.23 -10.19
C GLY A 121 -1.71 -9.88 -8.78
N VAL A 122 -2.19 -8.79 -8.20
CA VAL A 122 -1.99 -8.48 -6.77
C VAL A 122 -2.85 -9.44 -5.93
N VAL A 123 -2.31 -9.94 -4.82
CA VAL A 123 -2.98 -10.98 -4.00
C VAL A 123 -3.69 -10.44 -2.76
N GLY A 124 -3.58 -9.14 -2.49
CA GLY A 124 -4.19 -8.51 -1.33
C GLY A 124 -4.04 -6.99 -1.36
N TRP A 125 -4.85 -6.31 -0.56
CA TRP A 125 -4.91 -4.85 -0.51
C TRP A 125 -5.03 -4.39 0.94
N VAL A 126 -4.16 -3.46 1.34
CA VAL A 126 -4.04 -2.97 2.72
C VAL A 126 -4.24 -1.45 2.74
N ASP A 127 -5.23 -1.01 3.53
CA ASP A 127 -5.50 0.41 3.77
C ASP A 127 -4.42 1.03 4.66
N TRP A 128 -4.25 2.35 4.57
CA TRP A 128 -3.22 3.05 5.33
C TRP A 128 -3.56 3.23 6.81
N ASN A 129 -4.36 4.24 7.15
CA ASN A 129 -4.75 4.52 8.54
C ASN A 129 -6.11 3.90 8.83
N LEU A 130 -6.16 2.93 9.75
CA LEU A 130 -7.41 2.32 10.19
C LEU A 130 -8.40 3.35 10.77
N LEU A 131 -7.88 4.38 11.44
CA LEU A 131 -8.65 5.34 12.21
C LEU A 131 -7.92 6.69 12.30
N LEU A 132 -8.61 7.80 12.06
CA LEU A 132 -8.07 9.17 12.21
C LEU A 132 -9.04 10.10 12.97
N ASP A 133 -8.54 11.23 13.48
CA ASP A 133 -9.34 12.25 14.18
C ASP A 133 -9.93 13.29 13.21
N THR A 134 -11.09 13.85 13.59
CA THR A 134 -11.89 14.88 12.88
C THR A 134 -11.78 16.29 13.46
N THR A 135 -11.01 16.50 14.54
CA THR A 135 -10.98 17.76 15.30
C THR A 135 -9.65 18.25 15.87
N GLY A 136 -8.52 17.63 15.51
CA GLY A 136 -7.21 18.23 15.80
C GLY A 136 -6.95 19.60 15.11
N PRO A 137 -5.80 20.24 15.40
CA PRO A 137 -5.41 21.49 14.74
C PRO A 137 -5.18 21.29 13.24
N GLY A 138 -5.67 22.21 12.39
CA GLY A 138 -5.38 22.22 10.94
C GLY A 138 -6.47 21.68 10.00
N GLY A 139 -7.61 21.20 10.50
CA GLY A 139 -8.71 20.64 9.69
C GLY A 139 -8.40 19.20 9.24
N THR A 140 -8.91 18.19 9.92
CA THR A 140 -8.09 17.01 10.26
C THR A 140 -8.40 15.67 9.60
N GLY A 141 -7.32 14.93 9.37
CA GLY A 141 -7.25 13.47 9.47
C GLY A 141 -5.85 13.10 9.97
N GLY A 142 -5.65 13.27 11.27
CA GLY A 142 -4.37 13.11 11.98
C GLY A 142 -4.54 12.37 13.32
N PRO A 143 -3.61 12.51 14.29
CA PRO A 143 -2.46 13.42 14.30
C PRO A 143 -1.38 13.05 13.28
N ASN A 144 -0.74 14.06 12.69
CA ASN A 144 0.42 13.88 11.83
C ASN A 144 1.46 14.98 12.13
N HIS A 145 2.65 14.60 12.57
CA HIS A 145 3.68 15.56 13.03
C HIS A 145 4.26 16.43 11.91
N ALA A 146 4.17 15.96 10.66
CA ALA A 146 4.61 16.66 9.47
C ALA A 146 3.47 17.38 8.74
N ASN A 147 2.28 17.45 9.36
CA ASN A 147 1.09 18.08 8.79
C ASN A 147 0.64 17.47 7.44
N ASN A 148 0.95 16.19 7.20
CA ASN A 148 0.47 15.42 6.05
C ASN A 148 -0.81 14.67 6.41
N THR A 149 -1.94 15.36 6.40
CA THR A 149 -3.24 14.81 6.80
C THR A 149 -3.99 14.15 5.64
N CYS A 150 -4.63 13.02 5.92
CA CYS A 150 -5.33 12.19 4.93
C CYS A 150 -6.68 11.70 5.46
N PHE A 151 -7.51 11.09 4.61
CA PHE A 151 -8.74 10.43 5.05
C PHE A 151 -8.50 8.95 5.39
N ALA A 152 -9.07 8.49 6.50
CA ALA A 152 -9.27 7.08 6.82
C ALA A 152 -10.70 6.63 6.48
N HIS A 153 -10.92 5.31 6.42
CA HIS A 153 -12.25 4.72 6.31
C HIS A 153 -13.14 4.99 7.54
N ILE A 154 -12.51 5.10 8.71
CA ILE A 154 -13.17 5.36 9.98
C ILE A 154 -12.51 6.59 10.60
N HIS A 155 -13.33 7.46 11.16
CA HIS A 155 -12.89 8.65 11.86
C HIS A 155 -13.48 8.71 13.28
N VAL A 156 -12.77 9.33 14.22
CA VAL A 156 -13.27 9.58 15.59
C VAL A 156 -13.76 11.02 15.71
N ALA A 157 -15.00 11.18 16.15
CA ALA A 157 -15.59 12.48 16.47
C ALA A 157 -15.17 12.97 17.87
N PRO A 158 -15.30 14.27 18.20
CA PRO A 158 -14.94 14.83 19.51
C PRO A 158 -15.61 14.16 20.70
N ASN A 159 -16.82 13.66 20.50
CA ASN A 159 -17.60 12.97 21.52
C ASN A 159 -17.21 11.48 21.66
N GLY A 160 -16.15 11.03 20.97
CA GLY A 160 -15.67 9.65 20.97
C GLY A 160 -16.45 8.70 20.07
N SER A 161 -17.45 9.18 19.31
CA SER A 161 -18.19 8.32 18.39
C SER A 161 -17.39 8.04 17.10
N LEU A 162 -17.61 6.86 16.53
CA LEU A 162 -17.01 6.47 15.25
C LEU A 162 -17.89 6.93 14.09
N VAL A 163 -17.25 7.57 13.12
CA VAL A 163 -17.84 7.96 11.83
C VAL A 163 -17.29 7.02 10.77
N LEU A 164 -18.17 6.19 10.21
CA LEU A 164 -17.82 5.24 9.15
C LEU A 164 -18.13 5.89 7.81
N HIS A 165 -17.10 6.08 6.99
CA HIS A 165 -17.27 6.64 5.65
C HIS A 165 -17.76 5.61 4.66
N GLU A 166 -18.29 6.13 3.56
CA GLU A 166 -18.60 5.44 2.32
C GLU A 166 -17.56 4.36 1.95
N SER A 167 -16.27 4.71 2.03
CA SER A 167 -15.17 3.82 1.67
C SER A 167 -14.99 2.63 2.63
N TYR A 168 -15.38 2.74 3.90
CA TYR A 168 -15.41 1.60 4.84
C TYR A 168 -16.37 0.50 4.34
N TYR A 169 -17.57 0.90 3.93
CA TYR A 169 -18.57 -0.04 3.42
C TYR A 169 -18.15 -0.62 2.07
N THR A 170 -17.57 0.19 1.19
CA THR A 170 -17.06 -0.25 -0.11
C THR A 170 -15.94 -1.28 0.03
N MET A 171 -14.94 -1.05 0.88
CA MET A 171 -13.91 -2.06 1.16
C MET A 171 -14.48 -3.29 1.89
N GLY A 172 -15.59 -3.12 2.61
CA GLY A 172 -16.38 -4.22 3.16
C GLY A 172 -16.95 -5.18 2.10
N HIS A 173 -17.25 -4.70 0.87
CA HIS A 173 -17.69 -5.58 -0.22
C HIS A 173 -16.59 -6.52 -0.72
N LEU A 174 -15.32 -6.17 -0.50
CA LEU A 174 -14.19 -7.05 -0.81
C LEU A 174 -13.83 -7.89 0.42
N SER A 175 -13.46 -7.25 1.52
CA SER A 175 -12.87 -7.91 2.69
C SER A 175 -13.80 -8.89 3.42
N ARG A 176 -15.13 -8.71 3.35
CA ARG A 176 -16.09 -9.61 4.00
C ARG A 176 -16.52 -10.79 3.13
N PHE A 177 -16.27 -10.72 1.84
CA PHE A 177 -16.81 -11.68 0.86
C PHE A 177 -15.74 -12.37 0.01
N LEU A 178 -14.47 -11.92 0.07
CA LEU A 178 -13.30 -12.60 -0.49
C LEU A 178 -12.46 -13.20 0.64
N PRO A 179 -12.59 -14.51 0.93
CA PRO A 179 -11.79 -15.18 1.96
C PRO A 179 -10.32 -15.33 1.53
N ARG A 180 -9.45 -15.59 2.52
CA ARG A 180 -8.03 -15.92 2.30
C ARG A 180 -7.83 -17.31 1.72
#